data_AF-A0A928WAF7-F1
#
_entry.id   AF-A0A928WAF7-F1
#
_cell.length_a   1.000
_cell.length_b   1.000
_cell.length_c   1.000
_cell.angle_alpha   90.00
_cell.angle_beta   90.00
_cell.angle_gamma   90.00
#
_symmetry.space_group_name_H-M   'P 1'
#
loop_
_entity.id
_entity.type
_entity.pdbx_description
1 polymer ?
#
loop_
_entity_poly.entity_id
_entity_poly.type
_entity_poly.pdbx_seq_one_letter_code
_entity_poly.pdbx_strand_id
1 'polypeptide(L)'
;MNDWQQEWWKQLEKTAADMEDFFLDVGEATEAFVDEVNTSVGFFLEQFQSGIVEEFDSLVHDFVDVLIATSDDIDAALSEEWEFTDDDFTSVSYHPPSAQNHPACINCANYHGQAYNGSLLVCGMHPHGYDGDTCPDWEKER
;
A
#
# COMPACT_ATOMS: atom_id res chain seq x y z
N MET A 1 -12.95 -35.42 7.82
CA MET A 1 -12.73 -34.06 8.34
C MET A 1 -13.29 -34.03 9.74
N ASN A 2 -12.57 -33.45 10.70
CA ASN A 2 -13.03 -33.37 12.09
C ASN A 2 -14.05 -32.23 12.22
N ASP A 3 -15.02 -32.36 13.13
CA ASP A 3 -16.14 -31.42 13.31
C ASP A 3 -15.67 -29.96 13.52
N TRP A 4 -14.54 -29.77 14.19
CA TRP A 4 -13.98 -28.44 14.44
C TRP A 4 -13.52 -27.71 13.18
N GLN A 5 -13.09 -28.43 12.14
CA GLN A 5 -12.64 -27.81 10.87
C GLN A 5 -13.84 -27.28 10.09
N GLN A 6 -14.97 -27.97 10.13
CA GLN A 6 -16.18 -27.50 9.47
C GLN A 6 -16.78 -26.29 10.17
N GLU A 7 -16.71 -26.25 11.50
CA GLU A 7 -17.17 -25.10 12.28
C GLU A 7 -16.33 -23.85 11.98
N TRP A 8 -15.01 -24.00 11.87
CA TRP A 8 -14.11 -22.91 11.49
C TRP A 8 -14.38 -22.37 10.08
N TRP A 9 -14.58 -23.25 9.09
CA TRP A 9 -14.91 -22.82 7.72
C TRP A 9 -16.24 -22.06 7.65
N LYS A 10 -17.26 -22.51 8.39
CA LYS A 10 -18.55 -21.82 8.45
C LYS A 10 -18.45 -20.42 9.06
N GLN A 11 -17.62 -20.25 10.10
CA GLN A 11 -17.42 -18.95 10.73
C GLN A 11 -16.64 -18.00 9.81
N LEU A 12 -15.67 -18.51 9.07
CA LEU A 12 -14.93 -17.74 8.07
C LEU A 12 -15.83 -17.28 6.91
N GLU A 13 -16.63 -18.19 6.36
CA GLU A 13 -17.58 -17.87 5.28
C GLU A 13 -18.61 -16.84 5.76
N LYS A 14 -19.09 -16.97 6.99
CA LYS A 14 -20.00 -15.98 7.59
C LYS A 14 -19.34 -14.61 7.75
N THR A 15 -18.11 -14.57 8.26
CA THR A 15 -17.37 -13.32 8.47
C THR A 15 -17.04 -12.64 7.14
N ALA A 16 -16.67 -13.41 6.11
CA ALA A 16 -16.44 -12.89 4.77
C ALA A 16 -17.71 -12.27 4.17
N ALA A 17 -18.85 -12.94 4.32
CA ALA A 17 -20.14 -12.39 3.88
C ALA A 17 -20.52 -11.11 4.64
N ASP A 18 -20.33 -11.09 5.96
CA ASP A 18 -20.62 -9.91 6.79
C ASP A 18 -19.69 -8.72 6.43
N MET A 19 -18.44 -8.97 5.98
CA MET A 19 -17.53 -7.92 5.49
C MET A 19 -17.94 -7.39 4.11
N GLU A 20 -18.41 -8.25 3.20
CA GLU A 20 -18.90 -7.82 1.88
C GLU A 20 -20.10 -6.87 2.03
N ASP A 21 -21.05 -7.19 2.92
CA ASP A 21 -22.20 -6.31 3.22
C ASP A 21 -21.73 -4.97 3.84
N PHE A 22 -20.75 -4.98 4.75
CA PHE A 22 -20.18 -3.74 5.29
C PHE A 22 -19.54 -2.86 4.20
N PHE A 23 -18.80 -3.45 3.26
CA PHE A 23 -18.19 -2.69 2.16
C PHE A 23 -19.23 -2.13 1.20
N LEU A 24 -20.34 -2.83 0.97
CA LEU A 24 -21.47 -2.32 0.19
C LEU A 24 -22.14 -1.13 0.89
N ASP A 25 -22.42 -1.24 2.19
CA ASP A 25 -23.03 -0.17 2.98
C ASP A 25 -22.12 1.09 3.05
N VAL A 26 -20.81 0.90 3.23
CA VAL A 26 -19.83 2.00 3.21
C VAL A 26 -19.74 2.64 1.82
N GLY A 27 -19.81 1.84 0.75
CA GLY A 27 -19.88 2.33 -0.62
C GLY A 27 -21.09 3.22 -0.86
N GLU A 28 -22.27 2.76 -0.45
CA GLU A 28 -23.53 3.52 -0.57
C GLU A 28 -23.50 4.81 0.27
N ALA A 29 -22.99 4.75 1.50
CA ALA A 29 -22.83 5.93 2.35
C ALA A 29 -21.84 6.95 1.75
N THR A 30 -20.78 6.48 1.09
CA THR A 30 -19.80 7.33 0.43
C THR A 30 -20.37 8.00 -0.81
N GLU A 31 -21.13 7.26 -1.65
CA GLU A 31 -21.81 7.82 -2.82
C GLU A 31 -22.83 8.89 -2.39
N ALA A 32 -23.62 8.63 -1.34
CA ALA A 32 -24.56 9.61 -0.79
C ALA A 32 -23.86 10.87 -0.28
N PHE A 33 -22.73 10.72 0.41
CA PHE A 33 -21.93 11.86 0.89
C PHE A 33 -21.35 12.67 -0.28
N VAL A 34 -20.85 12.02 -1.33
CA VAL A 34 -20.31 12.68 -2.53
C VAL A 34 -21.40 13.45 -3.28
N ASP A 35 -22.59 12.88 -3.43
CA ASP A 35 -23.72 13.55 -4.08
C ASP A 35 -24.25 14.74 -3.25
N GLU A 36 -24.25 14.63 -1.92
CA GLU A 36 -24.61 15.72 -1.02
C GLU A 36 -23.58 16.86 -1.07
N VAL A 37 -22.29 16.54 -1.07
CA VAL A 37 -21.21 17.53 -1.25
C VAL A 37 -21.29 18.19 -2.63
N ASN A 38 -21.50 17.42 -3.70
CA ASN A 38 -21.61 17.94 -5.07
C ASN A 38 -22.81 18.89 -5.22
N THR A 39 -23.95 18.55 -4.61
CA THR A 39 -25.15 19.40 -4.59
C THR A 39 -24.92 20.67 -3.76
N SER A 40 -24.26 20.55 -2.61
CA SER A 40 -23.90 21.68 -1.75
C SER A 40 -22.92 22.64 -2.44
N VAL A 41 -21.88 22.10 -3.10
CA VAL A 41 -20.89 22.88 -3.88
C VAL A 41 -21.55 23.54 -5.09
N GLY A 42 -22.47 22.86 -5.78
CA GLY A 42 -23.24 23.43 -6.89
C GLY A 42 -24.08 24.64 -6.49
N PHE A 43 -24.74 24.58 -5.34
CA PHE A 43 -25.46 25.71 -4.75
C PHE A 43 -24.51 26.86 -4.34
N PHE A 44 -23.33 26.51 -3.81
CA PHE A 44 -22.31 27.50 -3.43
C PHE A 44 -21.67 28.23 -4.62
N LEU A 45 -21.47 27.55 -5.75
CA LEU A 45 -20.86 28.12 -6.96
C LEU A 45 -21.75 29.17 -7.63
N GLU A 46 -23.08 29.01 -7.60
CA GLU A 46 -24.01 30.01 -8.11
C GLU A 46 -24.06 31.28 -7.22
N GLN A 47 -23.80 31.13 -5.92
CA GLN A 47 -23.74 32.23 -4.96
C GLN A 47 -22.37 32.97 -4.94
N PHE A 48 -21.37 32.47 -5.68
CA PHE A 48 -19.95 32.84 -5.58
C PHE A 48 -19.54 34.15 -6.28
N GLN A 49 -20.43 34.83 -6.99
CA GLN A 49 -20.00 35.91 -7.89
C GLN A 49 -19.59 37.23 -7.22
N SER A 50 -19.67 37.42 -5.89
CA SER A 50 -19.28 38.73 -5.32
C SER A 50 -18.81 38.88 -3.86
N GLY A 51 -18.65 37.84 -3.02
CA GLY A 51 -18.39 38.11 -1.58
C GLY A 51 -17.58 37.17 -0.69
N ILE A 52 -17.22 35.94 -1.08
CA ILE A 52 -16.83 34.89 -0.09
C ILE A 52 -15.36 34.45 -0.22
N VAL A 53 -14.44 35.28 -0.73
CA VAL A 53 -13.03 34.83 -0.84
C VAL A 53 -12.38 34.68 0.54
N GLU A 54 -12.69 35.55 1.50
CA GLU A 54 -12.12 35.47 2.87
C GLU A 54 -12.78 34.39 3.73
N GLU A 55 -14.10 34.18 3.59
CA GLU A 55 -14.82 33.15 4.36
C GLU A 55 -14.62 31.74 3.80
N PHE A 56 -14.37 31.60 2.49
CA PHE A 56 -14.04 30.31 1.88
C PHE A 56 -12.66 29.81 2.28
N ASP A 57 -11.68 30.72 2.42
CA ASP A 57 -10.35 30.36 2.92
C ASP A 57 -10.41 29.79 4.34
N SER A 58 -11.24 30.41 5.20
CA SER A 58 -11.51 29.88 6.55
C SER A 58 -12.22 28.53 6.53
N LEU A 59 -13.23 28.35 5.67
CA LEU A 59 -13.97 27.08 5.57
C LEU A 59 -13.08 25.93 5.05
N VAL A 60 -12.22 26.22 4.06
CA VAL A 60 -11.25 25.25 3.54
C VAL A 60 -10.22 24.91 4.60
N HIS A 61 -9.75 25.90 5.37
CA HIS A 61 -8.82 25.67 6.46
C HIS A 61 -9.42 24.78 7.54
N ASP A 62 -10.63 25.09 8.00
CA ASP A 62 -11.35 24.29 9.00
C ASP A 62 -11.61 22.86 8.50
N PHE A 63 -11.93 22.68 7.22
CA PHE A 63 -12.12 21.36 6.62
C PHE A 63 -10.81 20.56 6.53
N VAL A 64 -9.71 21.22 6.13
CA VAL A 64 -8.37 20.59 6.10
C VAL A 64 -7.93 20.18 7.50
N ASP A 65 -8.18 21.00 8.51
CA ASP A 65 -7.84 20.69 9.90
C ASP A 65 -8.62 19.48 10.42
N VAL A 66 -9.92 19.37 10.10
CA VAL A 66 -10.70 18.17 10.42
C VAL A 66 -10.14 16.94 9.72
N LEU A 67 -9.70 17.07 8.46
CA LEU A 67 -9.16 15.95 7.68
C LEU A 67 -7.79 15.50 8.19
N ILE A 68 -6.95 16.43 8.65
CA ILE A 68 -5.66 16.12 9.30
C ILE A 68 -5.93 15.43 10.64
N ALA A 69 -6.83 15.98 11.48
CA ALA A 69 -7.14 15.41 12.77
C ALA A 69 -7.71 13.99 12.66
N THR A 70 -8.61 13.73 11.71
CA THR A 70 -9.12 12.37 11.49
C THR A 70 -8.07 11.43 10.93
N SER A 71 -7.16 11.92 10.08
CA SER A 71 -6.01 11.13 9.62
C SER A 71 -5.10 10.73 10.78
N ASP A 72 -4.79 11.67 11.68
CA ASP A 72 -3.96 11.43 12.85
C ASP A 72 -4.62 10.46 13.84
N ASP A 73 -5.94 10.58 14.04
CA ASP A 73 -6.72 9.67 14.89
C ASP A 73 -6.77 8.25 14.30
N ILE A 74 -6.89 8.13 12.98
CA ILE A 74 -6.82 6.83 12.27
C ILE A 74 -5.42 6.23 12.40
N ASP A 75 -4.36 7.02 12.16
CA ASP A 75 -2.97 6.58 12.33
C ASP A 75 -2.69 6.15 13.77
N ALA A 76 -3.17 6.91 14.76
CA ALA A 76 -3.05 6.57 16.17
C ALA A 76 -3.79 5.25 16.51
N ALA A 77 -5.03 5.10 16.04
CA ALA A 77 -5.83 3.88 16.24
C ALA A 77 -5.17 2.65 15.60
N LEU A 78 -4.61 2.79 14.40
CA LEU A 78 -3.89 1.73 13.71
C LEU A 78 -2.53 1.43 14.37
N SER A 79 -1.85 2.45 14.92
CA SER A 79 -0.57 2.31 15.61
C SER A 79 -0.68 1.59 16.98
N GLU A 80 -1.81 1.72 17.68
CA GLU A 80 -2.06 1.00 18.93
C GLU A 80 -2.46 -0.48 18.70
N GLU A 81 -3.12 -0.78 17.58
CA GLU A 81 -3.55 -2.14 17.25
C GLU A 81 -2.47 -2.97 16.53
N TRP A 82 -1.55 -2.30 15.83
CA TRP A 82 -0.41 -2.92 15.19
C TRP A 82 0.87 -2.33 15.79
N GLU A 83 1.36 -2.93 16.89
CA GLU A 83 2.81 -3.00 17.11
C GLU A 83 3.41 -3.77 15.92
N PHE A 84 3.54 -3.09 14.77
CA PHE A 84 4.44 -3.50 13.71
C PHE A 84 5.82 -3.42 14.34
N THR A 85 6.19 -4.56 14.92
CA THR A 85 7.53 -4.94 15.31
C THR A 85 8.51 -4.35 14.32
N ASP A 86 9.41 -3.51 14.82
CA ASP A 86 10.73 -3.18 14.29
C ASP A 86 10.98 -3.90 12.95
N ASP A 87 10.64 -3.20 11.86
CA ASP A 87 10.29 -3.83 10.60
C ASP A 87 11.53 -4.40 9.88
N ASP A 88 11.99 -5.57 10.32
CA ASP A 88 12.98 -6.40 9.64
C ASP A 88 12.48 -6.86 8.25
N PHE A 89 11.20 -6.62 7.92
CA PHE A 89 10.65 -6.85 6.60
C PHE A 89 11.02 -5.72 5.60
N THR A 90 11.40 -4.53 6.09
CA THR A 90 11.87 -3.42 5.24
C THR A 90 13.39 -3.28 5.16
N SER A 91 14.14 -4.10 5.90
CA SER A 91 15.61 -4.06 5.95
C SER A 91 16.24 -4.67 4.68
N VAL A 92 16.06 -4.00 3.53
CA VAL A 92 16.60 -4.46 2.25
C VAL A 92 18.07 -4.05 2.12
N SER A 93 19.00 -4.99 2.24
CA SER A 93 20.43 -4.74 2.00
C SER A 93 20.81 -5.07 0.55
N TYR A 94 21.45 -4.13 -0.13
CA TYR A 94 21.98 -4.34 -1.49
C TYR A 94 23.40 -4.91 -1.45
N HIS A 95 23.60 -6.00 -2.17
CA HIS A 95 24.88 -6.68 -2.35
C HIS A 95 25.28 -6.61 -3.82
N PRO A 96 26.38 -5.93 -4.19
CA PRO A 96 26.84 -5.89 -5.58
C PRO A 96 27.51 -7.20 -5.99
N PRO A 97 27.51 -7.54 -7.30
CA PRO A 97 28.26 -8.69 -7.80
C PRO A 97 29.76 -8.39 -7.73
N SER A 98 30.55 -9.43 -7.46
CA SER A 98 32.00 -9.34 -7.36
C SER A 98 32.67 -10.58 -7.95
N ALA A 99 34.00 -10.56 -8.06
CA ALA A 99 34.76 -11.74 -8.50
C ALA A 99 34.58 -12.95 -7.57
N GLN A 100 34.18 -12.74 -6.31
CA GLN A 100 33.91 -13.83 -5.36
C GLN A 100 32.42 -14.20 -5.30
N ASN A 101 31.52 -13.25 -5.56
CA ASN A 101 30.08 -13.44 -5.41
C ASN A 101 29.36 -13.10 -6.72
N HIS A 102 28.82 -14.12 -7.38
CA HIS A 102 28.08 -13.99 -8.66
C HIS A 102 28.90 -13.29 -9.78
N PRO A 103 30.09 -13.80 -10.13
CA PRO A 103 30.98 -13.17 -11.11
C PRO A 103 30.34 -13.03 -12.51
N ALA A 104 29.49 -13.99 -12.89
CA ALA A 104 28.75 -13.98 -14.15
C ALA A 104 27.75 -12.82 -14.29
N CYS A 105 27.40 -12.18 -13.16
CA CYS A 105 26.41 -11.10 -13.10
C CYS A 105 27.05 -9.71 -13.08
N ILE A 106 28.38 -9.60 -13.13
CA ILE A 106 29.07 -8.32 -13.18
C ILE A 106 28.60 -7.55 -14.43
N ASN A 107 28.08 -6.33 -14.22
CA ASN A 107 27.48 -5.46 -15.24
C ASN A 107 26.23 -6.01 -15.93
N CYS A 108 25.51 -6.97 -15.34
CA CYS A 108 24.23 -7.45 -15.85
C CYS A 108 23.11 -6.43 -15.57
N ALA A 109 22.34 -6.05 -16.58
CA ALA A 109 21.18 -5.16 -16.45
C ALA A 109 20.03 -5.77 -15.61
N ASN A 110 19.98 -7.10 -15.54
CA ASN A 110 18.97 -7.84 -14.79
C ASN A 110 19.36 -8.09 -13.33
N TYR A 111 20.52 -7.62 -12.87
CA TYR A 111 20.96 -7.84 -11.49
C TYR A 111 20.12 -7.05 -10.49
N HIS A 112 19.54 -7.76 -9.52
CA HIS A 112 18.71 -7.22 -8.45
C HIS A 112 19.51 -7.03 -7.15
N GLY A 113 20.19 -8.08 -6.69
CA GLY A 113 21.16 -8.02 -5.60
C GLY A 113 20.60 -7.63 -4.22
N GLN A 114 19.30 -7.76 -3.97
CA GLN A 114 18.68 -7.37 -2.70
C GLN A 114 18.50 -8.58 -1.79
N ALA A 115 18.89 -8.44 -0.51
CA ALA A 115 18.59 -9.43 0.50
C ALA A 115 17.28 -9.10 1.22
N TYR A 116 16.40 -10.10 1.31
CA TYR A 116 15.16 -10.04 2.06
C TYR A 116 15.27 -11.02 3.22
N ASN A 117 15.20 -10.52 4.46
CA ASN A 117 15.34 -11.34 5.67
C ASN A 117 16.59 -12.27 5.61
N GLY A 118 17.73 -11.68 5.23
CA GLY A 118 19.01 -12.39 5.08
C GLY A 118 19.15 -13.30 3.85
N SER A 119 18.12 -13.45 3.02
CA SER A 119 18.17 -14.24 1.78
C SER A 119 18.40 -13.35 0.56
N LEU A 120 19.55 -13.50 -0.10
CA LEU A 120 19.92 -12.72 -1.29
C LEU A 120 19.17 -13.21 -2.53
N LEU A 121 18.42 -12.30 -3.17
CA LEU A 121 17.85 -12.49 -4.49
C LEU A 121 18.73 -11.82 -5.55
N VAL A 122 19.39 -12.64 -6.38
CA VAL A 122 20.37 -12.17 -7.37
C VAL A 122 19.70 -11.54 -8.59
N CYS A 123 18.74 -12.21 -9.22
CA CYS A 123 17.90 -11.65 -10.28
C CYS A 123 16.60 -12.47 -10.45
N GLY A 124 15.65 -11.96 -11.24
CA GLY A 124 14.39 -12.66 -11.51
C GLY A 124 14.53 -13.96 -12.32
N MET A 125 15.54 -14.06 -13.19
CA MET A 125 15.79 -15.25 -14.02
C MET A 125 16.59 -16.33 -13.27
N HIS A 126 17.53 -15.90 -12.42
CA HIS A 126 18.40 -16.76 -11.62
C HIS A 126 18.41 -16.25 -10.17
N PRO A 127 17.46 -16.71 -9.33
CA PRO A 127 17.31 -16.22 -7.96
C PRO A 127 18.58 -16.35 -7.10
N HIS A 128 19.41 -17.36 -7.36
CA HIS A 128 20.67 -17.61 -6.66
C HIS A 128 21.92 -17.24 -7.48
N GLY A 129 21.73 -16.60 -8.62
CA GLY A 129 22.79 -16.31 -9.60
C GLY A 129 23.07 -17.49 -10.53
N TYR A 130 23.94 -17.24 -11.51
CA TYR A 130 24.35 -18.22 -12.50
C TYR A 130 25.78 -18.69 -12.20
N ASP A 131 26.00 -20.01 -12.18
CA ASP A 131 27.29 -20.62 -11.76
C ASP A 131 28.33 -20.70 -12.88
N GLY A 132 27.93 -20.53 -14.14
CA GLY A 132 28.86 -20.57 -15.28
C GLY A 132 29.63 -19.26 -15.48
N ASP A 133 30.58 -19.26 -16.42
CA ASP A 133 31.43 -18.09 -16.68
C ASP A 133 30.66 -16.87 -17.22
N THR A 134 29.52 -17.08 -17.87
CA THR A 134 28.70 -16.01 -18.45
C THR A 134 27.23 -16.39 -18.36
N CYS A 135 26.42 -15.50 -17.78
CA CYS A 135 24.98 -15.70 -17.62
C CYS A 135 24.26 -15.64 -18.99
N PRO A 136 23.35 -16.57 -19.30
CA PRO A 136 22.62 -16.57 -20.57
C PRO A 136 21.66 -15.39 -20.70
N ASP A 137 21.15 -14.88 -19.58
CA ASP A 137 20.28 -13.70 -19.48
C ASP A 137 21.07 -12.40 -19.18
N TRP A 138 22.37 -12.39 -19.48
CA TRP A 138 23.24 -11.23 -19.31
C TRP A 138 22.97 -10.21 -20.42
N GLU A 139 22.16 -9.21 -20.12
CA GLU A 139 21.95 -8.05 -20.99
C GLU A 139 22.77 -6.87 -20.48
N LYS A 140 23.51 -6.20 -21.37
CA LYS A 140 24.38 -5.06 -21.02
C LYS A 140 23.79 -3.70 -21.38
N GLU A 141 22.59 -3.66 -21.97
CA GLU A 141 22.04 -2.44 -22.57
C GLU A 141 20.61 -2.14 -22.10
N ARG A 142 20.46 -1.01 -21.39
CA ARG A 142 19.24 -0.21 -21.37
C ARG A 142 19.60 1.24 -21.67
#